data_AF-A0A529M135-F1
#
_entry.id   AF-A0A529M135-F1
#
_cell.length_a   1.000
_cell.length_b   1.000
_cell.length_c   1.000
_cell.angle_alpha   90.00
_cell.angle_beta   90.00
_cell.angle_gamma   90.00
#
_symmetry.space_group_name_H-M   'P 1'
#
loop_
_entity.id
_entity.type
_entity.pdbx_description
1 polymer ?
#
loop_
_entity_poly.entity_id
_entity_poly.type
_entity_poly.pdbx_seq_one_letter_code
_entity_poly.pdbx_strand_id
1 'polypeptide(L)'
;LAHQDIGSDLIRQTFKAMLDDDPEWSTTVRVDIQAYYDRDPACDRFIMPVLYFKGFHAIQTHRLAHWLWNHGRRDFALYLQSRSSSVFQTDINPAARIGKGIFLDHATGLVVGQTAVIEDDVSILHGVTLGGTGKANGDRHPKIRRGVLIGAGAKILGNIE
;
A
#
# COMPACT_ATOMS: atom_id res chain seq x y z
N LEU A 1 -13.08 -5.55 -0.02
CA LEU A 1 -12.62 -5.62 1.39
C LEU A 1 -13.68 -6.16 2.36
N ALA A 2 -14.97 -5.86 2.17
CA ALA A 2 -16.04 -6.43 3.00
C ALA A 2 -15.96 -7.97 3.07
N HIS A 3 -16.40 -8.51 4.21
CA HIS A 3 -16.50 -9.93 4.50
C HIS A 3 -17.76 -10.16 5.35
N GLN A 4 -18.20 -11.40 5.48
CA GLN A 4 -19.38 -11.71 6.33
C GLN A 4 -19.19 -11.21 7.77
N ASP A 5 -17.97 -11.25 8.28
CA ASP A 5 -17.65 -10.80 9.64
C ASP A 5 -17.48 -9.28 9.77
N ILE A 6 -17.17 -8.57 8.67
CA ILE A 6 -16.98 -7.12 8.67
C ILE A 6 -17.65 -6.49 7.44
N GLY A 7 -18.77 -5.83 7.71
CA GLY A 7 -19.56 -5.10 6.72
C GLY A 7 -18.80 -3.90 6.12
N SER A 8 -19.20 -3.53 4.89
CA SER A 8 -18.66 -2.37 4.18
C SER A 8 -18.85 -1.05 4.94
N ASP A 9 -19.93 -0.93 5.73
CA ASP A 9 -20.20 0.26 6.52
C ASP A 9 -19.12 0.57 7.55
N LEU A 10 -18.58 -0.44 8.24
CA LEU A 10 -17.50 -0.23 9.21
C LEU A 10 -16.24 0.29 8.51
N ILE A 11 -15.91 -0.28 7.35
CA ILE A 11 -14.76 0.16 6.54
C ILE A 11 -14.97 1.60 6.07
N ARG A 12 -16.16 1.93 5.57
CA ARG A 12 -16.51 3.29 5.14
C ARG A 12 -16.43 4.31 6.28
N GLN A 13 -16.99 3.99 7.44
CA GLN A 13 -16.92 4.84 8.63
C GLN A 13 -15.47 5.03 9.09
N THR A 14 -14.62 4.00 8.95
CA THR A 14 -13.21 4.10 9.32
C THR A 14 -12.43 5.00 8.34
N PHE A 15 -12.68 4.91 7.04
CA PHE A 15 -12.13 5.88 6.08
C PHE A 15 -12.58 7.31 6.39
N LYS A 16 -13.85 7.49 6.77
CA LYS A 16 -14.34 8.80 7.20
C LYS A 16 -13.61 9.31 8.44
N ALA A 17 -13.43 8.46 9.46
CA ALA A 17 -12.70 8.84 10.66
C ALA A 17 -11.24 9.20 10.36
N MET A 18 -10.57 8.45 9.48
CA MET A 18 -9.22 8.76 9.03
C MET A 18 -9.16 10.10 8.28
N LEU A 19 -10.15 10.41 7.43
CA LEU A 19 -10.21 11.70 6.72
C LEU A 19 -10.47 12.87 7.68
N ASP A 20 -11.33 12.67 8.68
CA ASP A 20 -11.64 13.70 9.68
C ASP A 20 -10.41 13.98 10.59
N ASP A 21 -9.55 12.97 10.82
CA ASP A 21 -8.31 13.06 11.60
C ASP A 21 -7.10 13.57 10.78
N ASP A 22 -6.95 13.13 9.53
CA ASP A 22 -5.91 13.53 8.57
C ASP A 22 -6.51 14.01 7.23
N PRO A 23 -6.87 15.31 7.14
CA PRO A 23 -7.44 15.88 5.90
C PRO A 23 -6.50 15.83 4.69
N GLU A 24 -5.17 15.80 4.91
CA GLU A 24 -4.15 15.74 3.86
C GLU A 24 -4.13 14.39 3.12
N TRP A 25 -4.76 13.36 3.69
CA TRP A 25 -4.97 12.11 2.98
C TRP A 25 -5.70 12.33 1.65
N SER A 26 -6.63 13.29 1.56
CA SER A 26 -7.33 13.61 0.32
C SER A 26 -6.38 14.09 -0.80
N THR A 27 -5.34 14.85 -0.45
CA THR A 27 -4.25 15.24 -1.35
C THR A 27 -3.45 14.00 -1.78
N THR A 28 -3.12 13.14 -0.83
CA THR A 28 -2.37 11.90 -1.09
C THR A 28 -3.09 10.99 -2.10
N VAL A 29 -4.41 10.82 -1.95
CA VAL A 29 -5.24 10.05 -2.89
C VAL A 29 -5.16 10.63 -4.30
N ARG A 30 -5.23 11.95 -4.45
CA ARG A 30 -5.14 12.62 -5.76
C ARG A 30 -3.77 12.45 -6.40
N VAL A 31 -2.69 12.53 -5.62
CA VAL A 31 -1.32 12.32 -6.10
C VAL A 31 -1.11 10.86 -6.53
N ASP A 32 -1.65 9.90 -5.79
CA ASP A 32 -1.61 8.49 -6.19
C ASP A 32 -2.41 8.25 -7.50
N ILE A 33 -3.58 8.88 -7.67
CA ILE A 33 -4.36 8.83 -8.93
C ILE A 33 -3.54 9.40 -10.10
N GLN A 34 -2.91 10.56 -9.90
CA GLN A 34 -2.08 11.22 -10.91
C GLN A 34 -0.90 10.34 -11.31
N ALA A 35 -0.28 9.61 -10.36
CA ALA A 35 0.83 8.71 -10.66
C ALA A 35 0.44 7.59 -11.65
N TYR A 36 -0.78 7.06 -11.57
CA TYR A 36 -1.28 6.10 -12.57
C TYR A 36 -1.50 6.77 -13.92
N TYR A 37 -2.15 7.93 -13.95
CA TYR A 37 -2.41 8.65 -15.21
C TYR A 37 -1.11 9.05 -15.93
N ASP A 38 -0.07 9.44 -15.19
CA ASP A 38 1.19 9.89 -15.77
C ASP A 38 2.11 8.73 -16.22
N ARG A 39 2.03 7.58 -15.54
CA ARG A 39 3.04 6.51 -15.67
C ARG A 39 2.51 5.23 -16.31
N ASP A 40 1.19 5.05 -16.38
CA ASP A 40 0.57 3.94 -17.09
C ASP A 40 -0.03 4.42 -18.42
N PRO A 41 0.56 4.04 -19.57
CA PRO A 41 0.00 4.34 -20.89
C PRO A 41 -1.42 3.79 -21.10
N ALA A 42 -1.86 2.81 -20.31
CA ALA A 42 -3.22 2.26 -20.37
C ALA A 42 -4.23 3.02 -19.50
N CYS A 43 -3.79 4.02 -18.71
CA CYS A 43 -4.66 4.83 -17.85
C CYS A 43 -4.99 6.18 -18.50
N ASP A 44 -6.04 6.23 -19.31
CA ASP A 44 -6.46 7.44 -20.03
C ASP A 44 -7.43 8.35 -19.26
N ARG A 45 -7.90 7.91 -18.08
CA ARG A 45 -8.87 8.64 -17.25
C ARG A 45 -8.56 8.50 -15.77
N PHE A 46 -8.58 9.62 -15.05
CA PHE A 46 -8.36 9.68 -13.58
C PHE A 46 -9.30 8.80 -12.74
N ILE A 47 -10.45 8.38 -13.27
CA ILE A 47 -11.39 7.51 -12.56
C ILE A 47 -10.98 6.03 -12.60
N MET A 48 -10.13 5.62 -13.55
CA MET A 48 -9.75 4.21 -13.73
C MET A 48 -9.03 3.61 -12.51
N PRO A 49 -8.05 4.29 -11.87
CA PRO A 49 -7.42 3.76 -10.67
C PRO A 49 -8.42 3.51 -9.54
N VAL A 50 -9.36 4.45 -9.38
CA VAL A 50 -10.38 4.39 -8.32
C VAL A 50 -11.34 3.22 -8.54
N LEU A 51 -11.68 2.86 -9.78
CA LEU A 51 -12.66 1.81 -10.05
C LEU A 51 -12.05 0.43 -10.29
N TYR A 52 -10.88 0.35 -10.94
CA TYR A 52 -10.44 -0.90 -11.57
C TYR A 52 -9.05 -1.36 -11.18
N PHE A 53 -8.18 -0.48 -10.67
CA PHE A 53 -6.79 -0.85 -10.44
C PHE A 53 -6.57 -1.33 -9.01
N LYS A 54 -6.43 -2.65 -8.88
CA LYS A 54 -6.21 -3.29 -7.59
C LYS A 54 -4.93 -2.82 -6.87
N GLY A 55 -3.91 -2.38 -7.62
CA GLY A 55 -2.71 -1.78 -7.02
C GLY A 55 -3.02 -0.48 -6.29
N PHE A 56 -3.84 0.38 -6.90
CA PHE A 56 -4.32 1.61 -6.27
C PHE A 56 -5.16 1.28 -5.03
N HIS A 57 -6.10 0.34 -5.15
CA HIS A 57 -6.93 -0.10 -4.02
C HIS A 57 -6.10 -0.68 -2.87
N ALA A 58 -5.05 -1.45 -3.17
CA ALA A 58 -4.14 -2.01 -2.20
C ALA A 58 -3.37 -0.94 -1.42
N ILE A 59 -2.85 0.09 -2.10
CA ILE A 59 -2.16 1.21 -1.45
C ILE A 59 -3.12 1.99 -0.54
N GLN A 60 -4.34 2.31 -1.00
CA GLN A 60 -5.30 3.02 -0.14
C GLN A 60 -5.76 2.17 1.06
N THR A 61 -5.88 0.84 0.87
CA THR A 61 -6.16 -0.11 1.97
C THR A 61 -5.02 -0.13 2.98
N HIS A 62 -3.77 -0.16 2.51
CA HIS A 62 -2.60 -0.08 3.37
C HIS A 62 -2.57 1.22 4.17
N ARG A 63 -2.87 2.38 3.55
CA ARG A 63 -2.92 3.66 4.27
C ARG A 63 -3.93 3.63 5.43
N LEU A 64 -5.12 3.07 5.21
CA LEU A 64 -6.11 2.87 6.29
C LEU A 64 -5.57 1.93 7.38
N ALA A 65 -4.94 0.82 6.99
CA ALA A 65 -4.35 -0.13 7.93
C ALA A 65 -3.20 0.50 8.73
N HIS A 66 -2.35 1.30 8.08
CA HIS A 66 -1.25 2.04 8.71
C HIS A 66 -1.77 3.06 9.72
N TRP A 67 -2.80 3.83 9.35
CA TRP A 67 -3.45 4.76 10.26
C TRP A 67 -4.03 4.03 11.49
N LEU A 68 -4.78 2.94 11.28
CA LEU A 68 -5.30 2.11 12.38
C LEU A 68 -4.20 1.55 13.28
N TRP A 69 -3.11 1.09 12.68
CA TRP A 69 -1.95 0.54 13.40
C TRP A 69 -1.34 1.56 14.36
N ASN A 70 -1.18 2.80 13.89
CA ASN A 70 -0.64 3.91 14.69
C ASN A 70 -1.62 4.42 15.76
N HIS A 71 -2.92 4.22 15.56
CA HIS A 71 -3.98 4.52 16.54
C HIS A 71 -4.26 3.36 17.51
N GLY A 72 -3.39 2.35 17.56
CA GLY A 72 -3.51 1.20 18.48
C GLY A 72 -4.58 0.17 18.09
N ARG A 73 -5.33 0.38 17.00
CA ARG A 73 -6.35 -0.56 16.48
C ARG A 73 -5.70 -1.66 15.62
N ARG A 74 -4.70 -2.34 16.18
CA ARG A 74 -3.80 -3.26 15.46
C ARG A 74 -4.49 -4.47 14.86
N ASP A 75 -5.45 -5.07 15.56
CA ASP A 75 -6.17 -6.25 15.04
C ASP A 75 -6.95 -5.91 13.77
N PHE A 76 -7.56 -4.72 13.72
CA PHE A 76 -8.28 -4.28 12.53
C PHE A 76 -7.33 -3.91 11.38
N ALA A 77 -6.16 -3.36 11.70
CA ALA A 77 -5.10 -3.15 10.70
C ALA A 77 -4.63 -4.47 10.09
N LEU A 78 -4.37 -5.50 10.91
CA LEU A 78 -3.97 -6.84 10.45
C LEU A 78 -5.09 -7.54 9.67
N TYR A 79 -6.35 -7.36 10.07
CA TYR A 79 -7.49 -7.81 9.26
C TYR A 79 -7.45 -7.18 7.86
N LEU A 80 -7.27 -5.85 7.75
CA LEU A 80 -7.21 -5.17 6.45
C LEU A 80 -6.01 -5.62 5.61
N GLN A 81 -4.84 -5.85 6.22
CA GLN A 81 -3.70 -6.47 5.55
C GLN A 81 -4.09 -7.83 4.95
N SER A 82 -4.69 -8.72 5.75
CA SER A 82 -5.13 -10.04 5.31
C SER A 82 -6.17 -9.96 4.18
N ARG A 83 -7.14 -9.04 4.29
CA ARG A 83 -8.13 -8.80 3.22
C ARG A 83 -7.50 -8.26 1.94
N SER A 84 -6.53 -7.35 2.06
CA SER A 84 -5.76 -6.84 0.91
C SER A 84 -5.02 -7.98 0.21
N SER A 85 -4.35 -8.85 0.97
CA SER A 85 -3.67 -10.04 0.44
C SER A 85 -4.65 -11.00 -0.25
N SER A 86 -5.84 -11.22 0.31
CA SER A 86 -6.83 -12.14 -0.28
C SER A 86 -7.51 -11.57 -1.53
N VAL A 87 -7.85 -10.28 -1.55
CA VAL A 87 -8.66 -9.66 -2.62
C VAL A 87 -7.77 -9.09 -3.73
N PHE A 88 -6.68 -8.43 -3.37
CA PHE A 88 -5.80 -7.73 -4.33
C PHE A 88 -4.50 -8.47 -4.60
N GLN A 89 -4.20 -9.51 -3.81
CA GLN A 89 -2.95 -10.30 -3.89
C GLN A 89 -1.72 -9.45 -3.56
N THR A 90 -1.87 -8.52 -2.62
CA THR A 90 -0.84 -7.61 -2.13
C THR A 90 -0.74 -7.73 -0.62
N ASP A 91 0.40 -8.19 -0.11
CA ASP A 91 0.67 -8.29 1.33
C ASP A 91 1.59 -7.15 1.75
N ILE A 92 1.00 -6.12 2.37
CA ILE A 92 1.72 -4.94 2.85
C ILE A 92 1.50 -4.87 4.36
N ASN A 93 2.58 -5.03 5.12
CA ASN A 93 2.48 -4.97 6.57
C ASN A 93 2.03 -3.57 7.02
N PRO A 94 1.04 -3.43 7.93
CA PRO A 94 0.54 -2.13 8.35
C PRO A 94 1.59 -1.19 8.94
N ALA A 95 2.69 -1.70 9.49
CA ALA A 95 3.76 -0.84 10.02
C ALA A 95 4.70 -0.28 8.94
N ALA A 96 4.65 -0.81 7.70
CA ALA A 96 5.47 -0.32 6.60
C ALA A 96 5.10 1.14 6.28
N ARG A 97 6.12 1.98 6.05
CA ARG A 97 5.93 3.40 5.76
C ARG A 97 5.98 3.61 4.26
N ILE A 98 4.93 4.20 3.69
CA ILE A 98 4.80 4.42 2.26
C ILE A 98 4.44 5.89 2.02
N GLY A 99 5.26 6.57 1.20
CA GLY A 99 5.05 7.94 0.72
C GLY A 99 3.85 8.06 -0.21
N LYS A 100 3.79 9.12 -1.02
CA LYS A 100 2.71 9.41 -1.97
C LYS A 100 3.18 9.39 -3.42
N GLY A 101 2.25 9.35 -4.37
CA GLY A 101 2.58 9.22 -5.79
C GLY A 101 3.06 7.81 -6.13
N ILE A 102 2.52 6.81 -5.43
CA ILE A 102 2.92 5.43 -5.64
C ILE A 102 2.19 4.87 -6.85
N PHE A 103 2.97 4.33 -7.79
CA PHE A 103 2.43 3.59 -8.93
C PHE A 103 2.70 2.09 -8.73
N LEU A 104 1.65 1.31 -8.47
CA LEU A 104 1.74 -0.14 -8.29
C LEU A 104 1.05 -0.84 -9.46
N ASP A 105 1.84 -1.21 -10.47
CA ASP A 105 1.31 -1.78 -11.69
C ASP A 105 1.11 -3.29 -11.59
N HIS A 106 -0.04 -3.76 -12.07
CA HIS A 106 -0.57 -5.13 -11.97
C HIS A 106 -0.69 -5.71 -10.54
N ALA A 107 0.13 -5.26 -9.58
CA ALA A 107 0.14 -5.49 -8.13
C ALA A 107 0.29 -6.92 -7.61
N THR A 108 -0.10 -7.92 -8.41
CA THR A 108 -0.17 -9.33 -8.00
C THR A 108 1.15 -9.81 -7.42
N GLY A 109 1.12 -10.36 -6.22
CA GLY A 109 2.29 -10.96 -5.57
C GLY A 109 3.25 -9.94 -4.96
N LEU A 110 2.83 -8.68 -4.78
CA LEU A 110 3.60 -7.71 -4.00
C LEU A 110 3.67 -8.16 -2.53
N VAL A 111 4.87 -8.13 -1.96
CA VAL A 111 5.12 -8.34 -0.53
C VAL A 111 5.97 -7.19 0.02
N VAL A 112 5.49 -6.53 1.06
CA VAL A 112 6.21 -5.43 1.74
C VAL A 112 6.22 -5.69 3.24
N GLY A 113 7.41 -5.90 3.78
CA GLY A 113 7.58 -6.25 5.18
C GLY A 113 7.53 -5.07 6.16
N GLN A 114 7.43 -5.41 7.44
CA GLN A 114 7.09 -4.52 8.56
C GLN A 114 7.93 -3.24 8.67
N THR A 115 9.24 -3.31 8.40
CA THR A 115 10.16 -2.17 8.62
C THR A 115 10.57 -1.51 7.31
N ALA A 116 9.90 -1.87 6.21
CA ALA A 116 10.18 -1.29 4.91
C ALA A 116 9.80 0.19 4.91
N VAL A 117 10.57 0.97 4.16
CA VAL A 117 10.23 2.35 3.82
C VAL A 117 10.20 2.45 2.32
N ILE A 118 9.12 3.00 1.78
CA ILE A 118 8.97 3.38 0.38
C ILE A 118 8.71 4.88 0.38
N GLU A 119 9.61 5.66 -0.21
CA GLU A 119 9.45 7.11 -0.34
C GLU A 119 8.47 7.47 -1.48
N ASP A 120 8.31 8.76 -1.72
CA ASP A 120 7.40 9.29 -2.74
C ASP A 120 7.81 8.90 -4.17
N ASP A 121 6.85 8.92 -5.08
CA ASP A 121 7.06 8.79 -6.52
C ASP A 121 7.70 7.47 -6.97
N VAL A 122 7.63 6.44 -6.13
CA VAL A 122 8.13 5.11 -6.43
C VAL A 122 7.15 4.36 -7.34
N SER A 123 7.70 3.64 -8.32
CA SER A 123 6.96 2.76 -9.22
C SER A 123 7.37 1.30 -8.98
N ILE A 124 6.39 0.42 -8.78
CA ILE A 124 6.60 -0.98 -8.43
C ILE A 124 5.74 -1.85 -9.33
N LEU A 125 6.36 -2.83 -10.00
CA LEU A 125 5.62 -3.80 -10.82
C LEU A 125 5.22 -5.04 -9.99
N HIS A 126 4.46 -5.95 -10.62
CA HIS A 126 3.99 -7.18 -9.98
C HIS A 126 5.13 -8.06 -9.44
N GLY A 127 4.81 -8.89 -8.44
CA GLY A 127 5.70 -9.93 -7.91
C GLY A 127 6.91 -9.40 -7.14
N VAL A 128 7.00 -8.10 -6.87
CA VAL A 128 8.11 -7.51 -6.09
C VAL A 128 8.02 -7.93 -4.62
N THR A 129 9.17 -8.18 -3.99
CA THR A 129 9.27 -8.42 -2.55
C THR A 129 10.28 -7.45 -1.93
N LEU A 130 9.83 -6.70 -0.93
CA LEU A 130 10.65 -5.92 -0.01
C LEU A 130 10.71 -6.65 1.33
N GLY A 131 11.60 -7.64 1.40
CA GLY A 131 11.59 -8.71 2.40
C GLY A 131 12.70 -8.60 3.44
N GLY A 132 12.56 -9.39 4.51
CA GLY A 132 13.54 -9.49 5.57
C GLY A 132 14.66 -10.48 5.28
N THR A 133 15.82 -10.31 5.93
CA THR A 133 16.86 -11.35 6.03
C THR A 133 16.90 -11.92 7.45
N GLY A 134 16.78 -13.25 7.59
CA GLY A 134 16.96 -13.95 8.86
C GLY A 134 15.79 -13.83 9.85
N LYS A 135 16.03 -14.28 11.09
CA LYS A 135 15.04 -14.36 12.19
C LYS A 135 15.17 -13.24 13.23
N ALA A 136 16.13 -12.32 13.07
CA ALA A 136 16.40 -11.30 14.06
C ALA A 136 15.29 -10.24 14.10
N ASN A 137 14.92 -9.83 15.31
CA ASN A 137 14.05 -8.66 15.52
C ASN A 137 14.83 -7.38 15.22
N GLY A 138 14.12 -6.33 14.80
CA GLY A 138 14.71 -5.03 14.43
C GLY A 138 14.48 -4.67 12.97
N ASP A 139 15.17 -3.61 12.53
CA ASP A 139 15.08 -3.13 11.16
C ASP A 139 15.79 -4.06 10.19
N ARG A 140 15.02 -4.69 9.31
CA ARG A 140 15.46 -5.79 8.45
C ARG A 140 14.92 -5.73 7.03
N HIS A 141 14.22 -4.66 6.65
CA HIS A 141 13.59 -4.53 5.34
C HIS A 141 14.13 -3.30 4.58
N PRO A 142 14.01 -3.28 3.24
CA PRO A 142 14.62 -2.24 2.40
C PRO A 142 14.09 -0.82 2.63
N LYS A 143 14.87 0.16 2.20
CA LYS A 143 14.56 1.59 2.18
C LYS A 143 14.57 2.10 0.74
N ILE A 144 13.43 2.04 0.08
CA ILE A 144 13.27 2.45 -1.31
C ILE A 144 13.15 3.97 -1.37
N ARG A 145 14.14 4.62 -1.99
CA ARG A 145 14.23 6.08 -2.11
C ARG A 145 13.32 6.65 -3.19
N ARG A 146 13.09 7.97 -3.11
CA ARG A 146 12.18 8.71 -3.99
C ARG A 146 12.48 8.44 -5.47
N GLY A 147 11.42 8.22 -6.25
CA GLY A 147 11.51 8.10 -7.71
C GLY A 147 12.05 6.76 -8.22
N VAL A 148 12.35 5.80 -7.35
CA VAL A 148 12.85 4.49 -7.77
C VAL A 148 11.78 3.73 -8.56
N LEU A 149 12.23 3.05 -9.62
CA LEU A 149 11.44 2.06 -10.36
C LEU A 149 11.93 0.66 -9.98
N ILE A 150 11.02 -0.22 -9.54
CA ILE A 150 11.30 -1.62 -9.25
C ILE A 150 10.62 -2.51 -10.28
N GLY A 151 11.44 -3.20 -11.07
CA GLY A 151 10.98 -4.12 -12.11
C GLY A 151 10.25 -5.36 -11.59
N ALA A 152 9.52 -6.01 -12.49
CA ALA A 152 8.67 -7.15 -12.17
C ALA A 152 9.46 -8.31 -11.54
N GLY A 153 8.90 -8.90 -10.48
CA GLY A 153 9.46 -10.06 -9.82
C GLY A 153 10.69 -9.81 -8.94
N ALA A 154 11.20 -8.58 -8.84
CA ALA A 154 12.41 -8.26 -8.08
C ALA A 154 12.29 -8.65 -6.59
N LYS A 155 13.40 -9.08 -5.99
CA LYS A 155 13.51 -9.46 -4.58
C LYS A 155 14.59 -8.61 -3.92
N ILE A 156 14.19 -7.69 -3.06
CA ILE A 156 15.08 -6.80 -2.33
C ILE A 156 14.98 -7.21 -0.86
N LEU A 157 16.08 -7.71 -0.31
CA LEU A 157 16.09 -8.39 0.99
C LEU A 157 17.09 -7.73 1.94
N GLY A 158 16.65 -7.50 3.17
CA GLY A 158 17.49 -6.94 4.24
C GLY A 158 17.32 -5.44 4.39
N ASN A 159 17.94 -4.89 5.44
CA ASN A 159 17.96 -3.44 5.66
C ASN A 159 19.04 -2.80 4.78
N ILE A 160 18.67 -2.52 3.53
CA ILE A 160 19.53 -1.92 2.50
C ILE A 160 18.81 -0.75 1.81
N GLU A 161 19.61 0.13 1.20
CA GLU A 161 19.14 1.27 0.39
C GLU A 161 19.36 1.02 -1.10
#